data_AF-A0A1I2JYN2-F1
#
_entry.id   AF-A0A1I2JYN2-F1
#
_cell.length_a   1.000
_cell.length_b   1.000
_cell.length_c   1.000
_cell.angle_alpha   90.00
_cell.angle_beta   90.00
_cell.angle_gamma   90.00
#
_symmetry.space_group_name_H-M   'P 1'
#
loop_
_entity.id
_entity.type
_entity.pdbx_description
1 polymer ?
#
loop_
_entity_poly.entity_id
_entity_poly.type
_entity_poly.pdbx_seq_one_letter_code
_entity_poly.pdbx_strand_id
1 'polypeptide(L)'
;MTGTARPVAVLFDRDGTLIHDVPYNADPDLVRPMPYAAEALRLLHAEGIATGVVSNQSGIGRGLLTADQVRRVNARVDALLGPFGTWEVCPHRPAAGCTCRKPEPGLVLRAAHRLGVRPRDCAVIGDIGADLLAARAAGAHGVIVPTLATRWDEYADEPDAAPDILTAVQSLLSIGPDQEQAGGGPS
;
A
#
# COMPACT_ATOMS: atom_id res chain seq x y z
N MET A 1 0.39 0.24 -24.01
CA MET A 1 -0.68 -0.14 -23.06
C MET A 1 -0.31 -1.50 -22.51
N THR A 2 0.50 -1.53 -21.45
CA THR A 2 0.77 -2.77 -20.72
C THR A 2 -0.52 -3.13 -20.00
N GLY A 3 -1.16 -4.23 -20.41
CA GLY A 3 -2.25 -4.80 -19.62
C GLY A 3 -1.71 -5.06 -18.23
N THR A 4 -2.41 -4.59 -17.21
CA THR A 4 -2.08 -4.92 -15.83
C THR A 4 -2.39 -6.39 -15.64
N ALA A 5 -1.41 -7.14 -15.12
CA ALA A 5 -1.56 -8.54 -14.76
C ALA A 5 -2.07 -8.64 -13.32
N ARG A 6 -2.67 -9.78 -12.97
CA ARG A 6 -3.09 -10.03 -11.59
C ARG A 6 -1.88 -9.94 -10.64
N PRO A 7 -1.93 -9.14 -9.56
CA PRO A 7 -0.79 -8.97 -8.67
C PRO A 7 -0.54 -10.22 -7.83
N VAL A 8 0.74 -10.48 -7.54
CA VAL A 8 1.17 -11.53 -6.59
C VAL A 8 1.38 -10.97 -5.18
N ALA A 9 1.48 -9.65 -5.04
CA ALA A 9 1.53 -8.95 -3.78
C ALA A 9 0.70 -7.66 -3.80
N VAL A 10 0.07 -7.33 -2.68
CA VAL A 10 -0.63 -6.06 -2.48
C VAL A 10 -0.01 -5.33 -1.29
N LEU A 11 0.43 -4.10 -1.53
CA LEU A 11 1.02 -3.21 -0.54
C LEU A 11 -0.01 -2.13 -0.19
N PHE A 12 -0.12 -1.83 1.09
CA PHE A 12 -1.12 -0.88 1.57
C PHE A 12 -0.45 0.33 2.22
N ASP A 13 -0.97 1.54 1.97
CA ASP A 13 -0.81 2.59 2.97
C ASP A 13 -1.54 2.21 4.27
N ARG A 14 -1.10 2.81 5.39
CA ARG A 14 -1.68 2.54 6.71
C ARG A 14 -2.81 3.49 7.05
N ASP A 15 -2.53 4.80 7.05
CA ASP A 15 -3.36 5.82 7.72
C ASP A 15 -4.29 6.44 6.67
N GLY A 16 -5.60 6.26 6.80
CA GLY A 16 -6.59 6.62 5.79
C GLY A 16 -6.96 5.47 4.85
N THR A 17 -6.12 4.42 4.80
CA THR A 17 -6.34 3.25 3.93
C THR A 17 -6.72 1.98 4.71
N LEU A 18 -5.84 1.47 5.57
CA LEU A 18 -6.12 0.28 6.39
C LEU A 18 -6.86 0.65 7.68
N ILE A 19 -6.48 1.76 8.29
CA ILE A 19 -7.04 2.28 9.53
C ILE A 19 -7.40 3.75 9.37
N HIS A 20 -8.27 4.26 10.23
CA HIS A 20 -8.57 5.69 10.27
C HIS A 20 -7.30 6.51 10.53
N ASP A 21 -7.11 7.59 9.76
CA ASP A 21 -6.02 8.53 10.00
C ASP A 21 -6.25 9.30 11.31
N VAL A 22 -5.33 9.12 12.25
CA VAL A 22 -5.25 9.87 13.50
C VAL A 22 -3.91 10.61 13.50
N PRO A 23 -3.91 11.95 13.43
CA PRO A 23 -2.68 12.73 13.31
C PRO A 23 -1.68 12.40 14.41
N TYR A 24 -0.49 11.93 14.00
CA TYR A 24 0.59 11.54 14.91
C TYR A 24 0.14 10.53 15.99
N ASN A 25 -0.57 9.48 15.57
CA ASN A 25 -1.05 8.45 16.49
C ASN A 25 0.12 7.72 17.20
N ALA A 26 0.14 7.82 18.52
CA ALA A 26 1.08 7.13 19.41
C ALA A 26 0.42 6.04 20.26
N ASP A 27 -0.91 5.92 20.17
CA ASP A 27 -1.77 5.15 21.06
C ASP A 27 -2.44 3.99 20.29
N PRO A 28 -2.04 2.74 20.57
CA PRO A 28 -2.70 1.55 20.02
C PRO A 28 -4.22 1.53 20.23
N ASP A 29 -4.74 2.12 21.30
CA ASP A 29 -6.18 2.08 21.61
C ASP A 29 -7.01 2.99 20.71
N LEU A 30 -6.37 3.86 19.92
CA LEU A 30 -7.02 4.66 18.88
C LEU A 30 -7.08 3.97 17.52
N VAL A 31 -6.44 2.81 17.36
CA VAL A 31 -6.44 2.07 16.09
C VAL A 31 -7.84 1.54 15.79
N ARG A 32 -8.42 1.98 14.68
CA ARG A 32 -9.72 1.54 14.17
C ARG A 32 -9.58 1.19 12.69
N PRO A 33 -9.88 -0.06 12.28
CA PRO A 33 -9.88 -0.43 10.86
C PRO A 33 -10.82 0.43 10.03
N MET A 34 -10.42 0.73 8.79
CA MET A 34 -11.33 1.29 7.79
C MET A 34 -12.42 0.27 7.43
N PRO A 35 -13.60 0.74 6.98
CA PRO A 35 -14.63 -0.16 6.46
C PRO A 35 -14.07 -1.15 5.44
N TYR A 36 -14.49 -2.41 5.55
CA TYR A 36 -14.12 -3.52 4.67
C TYR A 36 -12.62 -3.92 4.63
N ALA A 37 -11.72 -3.26 5.38
CA ALA A 37 -10.29 -3.58 5.38
C ALA A 37 -10.01 -5.04 5.76
N ALA A 38 -10.68 -5.54 6.81
CA ALA A 38 -10.55 -6.93 7.25
C ALA A 38 -11.04 -7.93 6.18
N GLU A 39 -12.12 -7.59 5.48
CA GLU A 39 -12.67 -8.44 4.42
C GLU A 39 -11.76 -8.48 3.20
N ALA A 40 -11.24 -7.32 2.77
CA ALA A 40 -10.29 -7.20 1.67
C ALA A 40 -9.03 -8.04 1.92
N LEU A 41 -8.45 -7.97 3.13
CA LEU A 41 -7.28 -8.76 3.50
C LEU A 41 -7.59 -10.26 3.56
N ARG A 42 -8.76 -10.64 4.08
CA ARG A 42 -9.20 -12.04 4.07
C ARG A 42 -9.29 -12.60 2.65
N LEU A 43 -9.78 -11.83 1.68
CA LEU A 43 -9.83 -12.25 0.27
C LEU A 43 -8.43 -12.46 -0.30
N LEU A 44 -7.50 -11.52 -0.08
CA LEU A 44 -6.13 -11.67 -0.56
C LEU A 44 -5.43 -12.89 0.05
N HIS A 45 -5.60 -13.12 1.35
CA HIS A 45 -5.03 -14.30 2.02
C HIS A 45 -5.63 -15.61 1.51
N ALA A 46 -6.93 -15.64 1.21
CA ALA A 46 -7.58 -16.82 0.63
C ALA A 46 -7.05 -17.15 -0.78
N GLU A 47 -6.64 -16.13 -1.53
CA GLU A 47 -6.03 -16.26 -2.85
C GLU A 47 -4.51 -16.47 -2.81
N GLY A 48 -3.90 -16.55 -1.62
CA GLY A 48 -2.46 -16.73 -1.45
C GLY A 48 -1.62 -15.53 -1.89
N ILE A 49 -2.22 -14.34 -1.98
CA ILE A 49 -1.53 -13.10 -2.35
C ILE A 49 -0.81 -12.52 -1.14
N ALA A 50 0.46 -12.20 -1.30
CA ALA A 50 1.27 -11.61 -0.25
C ALA A 50 0.81 -10.18 0.09
N THR A 51 0.80 -9.82 1.37
CA THR A 51 0.39 -8.48 1.83
C THR A 51 1.55 -7.78 2.55
N GLY A 52 1.61 -6.44 2.43
CA GLY A 52 2.59 -5.63 3.14
C GLY A 52 2.10 -4.20 3.37
N VAL A 53 2.74 -3.48 4.30
CA VAL A 53 2.38 -2.10 4.62
C VAL A 53 3.54 -1.16 4.30
N VAL A 54 3.25 -0.05 3.60
CA VAL A 54 4.21 1.01 3.23
C VAL A 54 3.71 2.35 3.76
N SER A 55 4.34 2.92 4.80
CA SER A 55 3.79 4.09 5.50
C SER A 55 4.79 5.21 5.76
N ASN A 56 4.35 6.46 5.57
CA ASN A 56 5.10 7.69 5.85
C ASN A 56 4.86 8.17 7.29
N GLN A 57 5.74 7.83 8.24
CA GLN A 57 5.62 8.20 9.66
C GLN A 57 6.52 9.40 10.02
N SER A 58 6.24 10.56 9.42
CA SER A 58 7.06 11.77 9.59
C SER A 58 7.10 12.32 11.03
N GLY A 59 6.16 11.90 11.89
CA GLY A 59 6.17 12.22 13.32
C GLY A 59 7.48 11.83 14.00
N ILE A 60 8.15 10.75 13.54
CA ILE A 60 9.44 10.31 14.07
C ILE A 60 10.52 11.36 13.80
N GLY A 61 10.76 11.70 12.53
CA GLY A 61 11.73 12.72 12.15
C GLY A 61 11.37 14.12 12.64
N ARG A 62 10.10 14.34 13.03
CA ARG A 62 9.65 15.57 13.69
C ARG A 62 9.88 15.60 15.20
N GLY A 63 10.25 14.49 15.84
CA GLY A 63 10.35 14.36 17.29
C GLY A 63 8.99 14.33 18.01
N LEU A 64 7.89 14.13 17.27
CA LEU A 64 6.52 14.04 17.79
C LEU A 64 6.16 12.61 18.19
N LEU A 65 6.82 11.64 17.56
CA LEU A 65 6.67 10.22 17.82
C LEU A 65 8.03 9.58 18.01
N THR A 66 8.07 8.54 18.84
CA THR A 66 9.19 7.61 18.92
C THR A 66 8.96 6.45 17.94
N ALA A 67 10.05 5.82 17.50
CA ALA A 67 9.94 4.60 16.70
C ALA A 67 9.20 3.47 17.45
N ASP A 68 9.30 3.44 18.79
CA ASP A 68 8.60 2.46 19.61
C ASP A 68 7.07 2.68 19.64
N GLN A 69 6.62 3.93 19.79
CA GLN A 69 5.19 4.27 19.67
C GLN A 69 4.61 3.80 18.34
N VAL A 70 5.30 4.09 17.23
CA VAL A 70 4.86 3.65 15.90
C VAL A 70 4.84 2.13 15.80
N ARG A 71 5.83 1.41 16.34
CA ARG A 71 5.83 -0.07 16.37
C ARG A 71 4.64 -0.63 17.14
N ARG A 72 4.28 -0.04 18.29
CA ARG A 72 3.11 -0.50 19.08
C ARG A 72 1.80 -0.30 18.34
N VAL A 73 1.65 0.83 17.63
CA VAL A 73 0.50 1.07 16.75
C VAL A 73 0.46 0.03 15.63
N ASN A 74 1.58 -0.21 14.94
CA ASN A 74 1.66 -1.22 13.89
C ASN A 74 1.32 -2.63 14.40
N ALA A 75 1.84 -3.02 15.58
CA ALA A 75 1.51 -4.30 16.20
C ALA A 75 0.01 -4.45 16.51
N ARG A 76 -0.67 -3.34 16.84
CA ARG A 76 -2.12 -3.35 16.99
C ARG A 76 -2.85 -3.50 15.66
N VAL A 77 -2.33 -2.91 14.58
CA VAL A 77 -2.84 -3.15 13.22
C VAL A 77 -2.65 -4.63 12.83
N ASP A 78 -1.48 -5.22 13.06
CA ASP A 78 -1.23 -6.65 12.85
C ASP A 78 -2.23 -7.52 13.61
N ALA A 79 -2.50 -7.20 14.88
CA ALA A 79 -3.44 -7.96 15.70
C ALA A 79 -4.90 -7.89 15.21
N LEU A 80 -5.27 -6.82 14.49
CA LEU A 80 -6.63 -6.62 13.99
C LEU A 80 -6.83 -7.07 12.54
N LEU A 81 -5.80 -6.93 11.71
CA LEU A 81 -5.89 -7.03 10.25
C LEU A 81 -4.84 -7.97 9.63
N GLY A 82 -3.79 -8.32 10.36
CA GLY A 82 -2.70 -9.13 9.86
C GLY A 82 -3.06 -10.61 9.65
N PRO A 83 -2.04 -11.44 9.37
CA PRO A 83 -0.62 -11.08 9.32
C PRO A 83 -0.25 -10.33 8.05
N PHE A 84 0.70 -9.38 8.14
CA PHE A 84 1.36 -8.79 6.98
C PHE A 84 2.76 -9.39 6.82
N GLY A 85 3.20 -9.60 5.58
CA GLY A 85 4.52 -10.16 5.28
C GLY A 85 5.67 -9.16 5.47
N THR A 86 5.39 -7.85 5.43
CA THR A 86 6.39 -6.81 5.70
C THR A 86 5.76 -5.49 6.14
N TRP A 87 6.52 -4.73 6.93
CA TRP A 87 6.23 -3.36 7.34
C TRP A 87 7.39 -2.45 6.95
N GLU A 88 7.16 -1.58 5.98
CA GLU A 88 8.10 -0.59 5.52
C GLU A 88 7.66 0.80 5.99
N VAL A 89 8.48 1.44 6.82
CA VAL A 89 8.17 2.74 7.43
C VAL A 89 9.23 3.76 7.05
N CYS A 90 8.80 4.91 6.52
CA CYS A 90 9.66 6.07 6.35
C CYS A 90 9.53 7.00 7.57
N PRO A 91 10.58 7.17 8.40
CA PRO A 91 10.52 8.06 9.57
C PRO A 91 10.77 9.54 9.22
N HIS A 92 11.23 9.83 8.01
CA HIS A 92 11.81 11.12 7.67
C HIS A 92 10.79 12.24 7.47
N ARG A 93 11.25 13.47 7.70
CA ARG A 93 10.53 14.71 7.37
C ARG A 93 10.50 14.91 5.84
N PRO A 94 9.53 15.67 5.30
CA PRO A 94 9.48 15.97 3.85
C PRO A 94 10.78 16.56 3.28
N ALA A 95 11.44 17.47 4.01
CA ALA A 95 12.66 18.13 3.55
C ALA A 95 13.95 17.30 3.69
N ALA A 96 13.87 16.03 4.11
CA ALA A 96 15.05 15.22 4.41
C ALA A 96 15.77 14.66 3.16
N GLY A 97 15.18 14.78 1.96
CA GLY A 97 15.79 14.26 0.72
C GLY A 97 16.02 12.75 0.71
N CYS A 98 15.28 11.98 1.52
CA CYS A 98 15.42 10.53 1.56
C CYS A 98 14.73 9.87 0.36
N THR A 99 15.25 8.74 -0.10
CA THR A 99 14.69 7.97 -1.23
C THR A 99 13.50 7.07 -0.85
N CYS A 100 13.07 7.10 0.42
CA CYS A 100 11.99 6.23 0.88
C CYS A 100 10.64 6.92 1.07
N ARG A 101 10.61 8.22 1.32
CA ARG A 101 9.35 8.90 1.61
C ARG A 101 8.49 8.95 0.35
N LYS A 102 7.28 8.37 0.37
CA LYS A 102 6.32 8.50 -0.74
C LYS A 102 6.12 10.00 -1.05
N PRO A 103 6.25 10.43 -2.31
CA PRO A 103 6.12 9.66 -3.55
C PRO A 103 7.38 8.94 -4.07
N GLU A 104 8.51 8.97 -3.35
CA GLU A 104 9.67 8.17 -3.74
C GLU A 104 9.38 6.66 -3.64
N PRO A 105 9.93 5.83 -4.55
CA PRO A 105 9.55 4.42 -4.66
C PRO A 105 10.19 3.53 -3.58
N GLY A 106 11.09 4.06 -2.76
CA GLY A 106 11.96 3.23 -1.90
C GLY A 106 11.23 2.34 -0.90
N LEU A 107 10.05 2.73 -0.39
CA LEU A 107 9.24 1.84 0.47
C LEU A 107 8.67 0.66 -0.32
N VAL A 108 8.11 0.92 -1.50
CA VAL A 108 7.52 -0.10 -2.39
C VAL A 108 8.59 -1.10 -2.84
N LEU A 109 9.75 -0.60 -3.28
CA LEU A 109 10.87 -1.45 -3.72
C LEU A 109 11.39 -2.36 -2.60
N ARG A 110 11.50 -1.84 -1.37
CA ARG A 110 11.90 -2.65 -0.21
C ARG A 110 10.85 -3.69 0.15
N ALA A 111 9.57 -3.33 0.14
CA ALA A 111 8.50 -4.25 0.44
C ALA A 111 8.47 -5.42 -0.57
N ALA A 112 8.54 -5.12 -1.87
CA ALA A 112 8.62 -6.13 -2.92
C ALA A 112 9.82 -7.09 -2.71
N HIS A 113 11.01 -6.53 -2.44
CA HIS A 113 12.20 -7.32 -2.15
C HIS A 113 12.01 -8.23 -0.91
N ARG A 114 11.42 -7.72 0.18
CA ARG A 114 11.17 -8.51 1.40
C ARG A 114 10.18 -9.64 1.18
N LEU A 115 9.19 -9.43 0.31
CA LEU A 115 8.20 -10.44 -0.08
C LEU A 115 8.72 -11.42 -1.14
N GLY A 116 9.91 -11.18 -1.71
CA GLY A 116 10.50 -12.04 -2.74
C GLY A 116 9.83 -11.91 -4.10
N VAL A 117 9.20 -10.78 -4.40
CA VAL A 117 8.43 -10.53 -5.64
C VAL A 117 9.04 -9.37 -6.44
N ARG A 118 8.68 -9.25 -7.72
CA ARG A 118 9.13 -8.11 -8.54
C ARG A 118 8.16 -6.94 -8.31
N PRO A 119 8.64 -5.67 -8.33
CA PRO A 119 7.78 -4.51 -8.18
C PRO A 119 6.60 -4.48 -9.17
N ARG A 120 6.83 -4.93 -10.41
CA ARG A 120 5.78 -5.04 -11.44
C ARG A 120 4.66 -6.03 -11.15
N ASP A 121 4.90 -6.97 -10.24
CA ASP A 121 3.89 -7.94 -9.81
C ASP A 121 3.18 -7.46 -8.53
N CYS A 122 3.49 -6.24 -8.06
CA CYS A 122 2.85 -5.62 -6.91
C CYS A 122 1.74 -4.66 -7.33
N ALA A 123 0.67 -4.62 -6.55
CA ALA A 123 -0.23 -3.48 -6.49
C ALA A 123 0.00 -2.67 -5.20
N VAL A 124 -0.22 -1.37 -5.24
CA VAL A 124 -0.21 -0.47 -4.07
C VAL A 124 -1.58 0.17 -3.96
N ILE A 125 -2.24 0.01 -2.81
CA ILE A 125 -3.50 0.66 -2.48
C ILE A 125 -3.23 1.75 -1.44
N GLY A 126 -3.65 2.98 -1.71
CA GLY A 126 -3.50 4.12 -0.81
C GLY A 126 -4.59 5.17 -1.02
N ASP A 127 -4.76 6.10 -0.09
CA ASP A 127 -5.81 7.10 -0.13
C ASP A 127 -5.34 8.43 -0.72
N ILE A 128 -4.03 8.65 -0.87
CA ILE A 128 -3.49 9.91 -1.40
C ILE A 128 -2.64 9.71 -2.66
N GLY A 129 -2.53 10.75 -3.47
CA GLY A 129 -1.78 10.71 -4.73
C GLY A 129 -0.29 10.34 -4.55
N ALA A 130 0.29 10.62 -3.39
CA ALA A 130 1.67 10.21 -3.09
C ALA A 130 1.87 8.68 -3.12
N ASP A 131 0.84 7.90 -2.79
CA ASP A 131 0.89 6.43 -2.81
C ASP A 131 0.93 5.91 -4.24
N LEU A 132 0.05 6.45 -5.08
CA LEU A 132 -0.04 6.15 -6.50
C LEU A 132 1.24 6.52 -7.24
N LEU A 133 1.82 7.68 -6.94
CA LEU A 133 3.10 8.12 -7.52
C LEU A 133 4.25 7.21 -7.09
N ALA A 134 4.30 6.78 -5.82
CA ALA A 134 5.32 5.84 -5.35
C ALA A 134 5.20 4.47 -6.02
N ALA A 135 3.97 3.99 -6.23
CA ALA A 135 3.69 2.75 -6.95
C ALA A 135 4.22 2.81 -8.38
N ARG A 136 3.81 3.85 -9.14
CA ARG A 136 4.21 4.07 -10.53
C ARG A 136 5.72 4.23 -10.67
N ALA A 137 6.35 5.00 -9.78
CA ALA A 137 7.80 5.19 -9.75
C ALA A 137 8.57 3.87 -9.47
N ALA A 138 7.97 2.93 -8.74
CA ALA A 138 8.53 1.61 -8.50
C ALA A 138 8.24 0.62 -9.65
N GLY A 139 7.39 0.98 -10.62
CA GLY A 139 6.90 0.10 -11.67
C GLY A 139 5.77 -0.84 -11.22
N ALA A 140 5.13 -0.57 -10.08
CA ALA A 140 3.97 -1.29 -9.55
C ALA A 140 2.66 -0.68 -10.06
N HIS A 141 1.56 -1.43 -9.99
CA HIS A 141 0.21 -0.90 -10.22
C HIS A 141 -0.22 -0.10 -8.98
N GLY A 142 -0.61 1.16 -9.14
CA GLY A 142 -1.20 1.93 -8.03
C GLY A 142 -2.70 2.04 -8.19
N VAL A 143 -3.43 1.91 -7.08
CA VAL A 143 -4.88 2.08 -6.98
C VAL A 143 -5.15 3.09 -5.86
N ILE A 144 -5.96 4.10 -6.14
CA ILE A 144 -6.35 5.10 -5.14
C ILE A 144 -7.72 4.79 -4.56
N VAL A 145 -7.85 4.87 -3.23
CA VAL A 145 -9.11 4.70 -2.49
C VAL A 145 -9.44 5.98 -1.73
N PRO A 146 -10.14 6.94 -2.38
CA PRO A 146 -10.32 8.27 -1.82
C PRO A 146 -11.09 8.27 -0.51
N THR A 147 -10.64 9.09 0.44
CA THR A 147 -11.36 9.44 1.66
C THR A 147 -11.77 10.91 1.63
N LEU A 148 -12.41 11.39 2.70
CA LEU A 148 -12.70 12.82 2.87
C LEU A 148 -11.44 13.69 2.96
N ALA A 149 -10.28 13.11 3.27
CA ALA A 149 -9.00 13.81 3.33
C ALA A 149 -8.29 13.85 1.96
N THR A 150 -8.65 12.97 1.04
CA THR A 150 -8.09 12.91 -0.30
C THR A 150 -8.49 14.13 -1.11
N ARG A 151 -7.53 14.77 -1.76
CA ARG A 151 -7.82 15.93 -2.60
C ARG A 151 -8.47 15.49 -3.90
N TRP A 152 -9.53 16.20 -4.30
CA TRP A 152 -10.32 15.84 -5.48
C TRP A 152 -9.47 15.73 -6.76
N ASP A 153 -8.51 16.65 -6.95
CA ASP A 153 -7.60 16.67 -8.09
C ASP A 153 -6.62 15.48 -8.13
N GLU A 154 -6.43 14.75 -7.03
CA GLU A 154 -5.56 13.57 -6.98
C GLU A 154 -6.22 12.32 -7.59
N TYR A 155 -7.56 12.28 -7.72
CA TYR A 155 -8.27 11.08 -8.18
C TYR A 155 -9.40 11.33 -9.19
N ALA A 156 -9.79 12.57 -9.46
CA ALA A 156 -10.94 12.89 -10.32
C ALA A 156 -10.86 12.24 -11.71
N ASP A 157 -9.66 12.20 -12.29
CA ASP A 157 -9.38 11.61 -13.61
C ASP A 157 -8.55 10.32 -13.50
N GLU A 158 -8.44 9.73 -12.31
CA GLU A 158 -7.63 8.55 -12.08
C GLU A 158 -8.41 7.28 -12.46
N PRO A 159 -8.03 6.56 -13.54
CA PRO A 159 -8.74 5.35 -13.97
C PRO A 159 -8.66 4.23 -12.92
N ASP A 160 -7.59 4.20 -12.12
CA ASP A 160 -7.38 3.23 -11.05
C ASP A 160 -7.91 3.73 -9.69
N ALA A 161 -9.05 4.41 -9.68
CA ALA A 161 -9.76 4.81 -8.47
C ALA A 161 -10.85 3.81 -8.08
N ALA A 162 -10.93 3.45 -6.80
CA ALA A 162 -11.97 2.60 -6.25
C ALA A 162 -12.65 3.29 -5.05
N PRO A 163 -13.95 3.05 -4.81
CA PRO A 163 -14.69 3.71 -3.72
C PRO A 163 -14.26 3.24 -2.32
N ASP A 164 -13.70 2.03 -2.22
CA ASP A 164 -13.19 1.45 -0.97
C ASP A 164 -12.14 0.37 -1.25
N ILE A 165 -11.47 -0.05 -0.18
CA ILE A 165 -10.40 -1.06 -0.20
C ILE A 165 -10.87 -2.44 -0.69
N LEU A 166 -12.13 -2.81 -0.44
CA LEU A 166 -12.67 -4.10 -0.87
C LEU A 166 -12.91 -4.11 -2.37
N THR A 167 -13.50 -3.03 -2.91
CA THR A 167 -13.70 -2.85 -4.34
C THR A 167 -12.37 -2.79 -5.08
N ALA A 168 -11.36 -2.10 -4.52
CA ALA A 168 -10.00 -2.10 -5.06
C ALA A 168 -9.43 -3.53 -5.18
N VAL A 169 -9.51 -4.30 -4.09
CA VAL A 169 -9.02 -5.70 -4.08
C VAL A 169 -9.80 -6.57 -5.07
N GLN A 170 -11.12 -6.47 -5.13
CA GLN A 170 -11.94 -7.24 -6.06
C GLN A 170 -11.58 -6.94 -7.52
N SER A 171 -11.37 -5.67 -7.86
CA SER A 171 -10.91 -5.26 -9.20
C SER A 171 -9.56 -5.87 -9.55
N LEU A 172 -8.57 -5.82 -8.63
CA LEU A 172 -7.25 -6.44 -8.83
C LEU A 172 -7.33 -7.96 -9.02
N LEU A 173 -8.22 -8.64 -8.29
CA LEU A 173 -8.44 -10.08 -8.40
C LEU A 173 -9.16 -10.50 -9.69
N SER A 174 -9.91 -9.57 -10.30
CA SER A 174 -10.68 -9.81 -11.53
C SER A 174 -9.83 -9.70 -12.80
N ILE A 175 -8.59 -9.21 -12.67
CA ILE A 175 -7.60 -9.21 -13.75
C ILE A 175 -7.23 -10.66 -14.06
N GLY A 176 -7.36 -11.06 -15.33
CA GLY A 176 -6.96 -12.40 -15.78
C GLY A 176 -5.46 -12.65 -15.56
N PRO A 177 -5.03 -13.92 -15.39
CA PRO A 177 -3.61 -14.24 -15.40
C PRO A 177 -3.01 -13.79 -16.74
N ASP A 178 -1.81 -13.21 -16.70
CA ASP A 178 -1.05 -12.86 -17.89
C ASP A 178 -0.94 -14.10 -18.80
N GLN A 179 -1.48 -13.99 -20.02
CA GLN A 179 -1.18 -14.95 -21.08
C GLN A 179 0.24 -14.65 -21.54
N GLU A 180 1.24 -15.17 -20.84
CA GLU A 180 2.64 -15.07 -21.24
C GLU A 180 2.76 -15.60 -22.68
N GLN A 181 3.24 -14.77 -23.60
CA GLN A 181 3.39 -15.09 -25.01
C GLN A 181 4.22 -16.37 -25.17
N ALA A 182 3.57 -17.48 -25.50
CA ALA A 182 4.20 -18.66 -26.04
C ALA A 182 4.75 -18.31 -27.44
N GLY A 183 5.93 -17.71 -27.50
CA GLY A 183 6.50 -17.17 -28.73
C GLY A 183 8.02 -17.08 -28.70
N GLY A 184 8.69 -18.21 -28.44
CA GLY A 184 10.16 -18.28 -28.45
C GLY A 184 10.65 -19.69 -28.76
N GLY A 185 10.32 -20.21 -29.94
CA GLY A 185 10.99 -21.40 -30.50
C GLY A 185 12.28 -20.98 -31.22
N PRO A 186 13.40 -21.71 -31.07
CA PRO A 186 14.68 -21.31 -31.66
C PRO A 186 14.70 -21.61 -33.16
N SER A 187 15.25 -20.67 -33.94
CA SER A 187 15.75 -20.94 -35.30
C SER A 187 17.17 -21.51 -35.24
#